data_AF-A0A498SSW0-F1
#
_entry.id   AF-A0A498SSW0-F1
#
_cell.length_a   1.000
_cell.length_b   1.000
_cell.length_c   1.000
_cell.angle_alpha   90.00
_cell.angle_beta   90.00
_cell.angle_gamma   90.00
#
_symmetry.space_group_name_H-M   'P 1'
#
loop_
_entity.id
_entity.type
_entity.pdbx_description
1 polymer ?
#
loop_
_entity_poly.entity_id
_entity_poly.type
_entity_poly.pdbx_seq_one_letter_code
_entity_poly.pdbx_strand_id
1 'polypeptide(L)'
;MYFQSCRIPKLNINGSEVTGFFHHVDALDCGKNKEKEWAYVDEKGLFTISSDAIKLHGDIKCTVAYFERFNDNKLKIDRQIPITSGSPMIKDYAVVECTGDDQEK
;
A
#
# COMPACT_ATOMS: atom_id res chain seq x y z
N MET A 1 -45.55 -17.86 25.67
CA MET A 1 -44.60 -16.72 25.63
C MET A 1 -43.68 -16.94 24.44
N TYR A 2 -43.94 -16.29 23.30
CA TYR A 2 -43.20 -16.52 22.06
C TYR A 2 -41.93 -15.68 22.06
N PHE A 3 -40.76 -16.33 22.07
CA PHE A 3 -39.48 -15.67 21.85
C PHE A 3 -39.37 -15.30 20.37
N GLN A 4 -39.69 -14.05 20.02
CA GLN A 4 -39.37 -13.51 18.71
C GLN A 4 -37.93 -12.98 18.74
N SER A 5 -36.99 -13.79 18.27
CA SER A 5 -35.61 -13.35 18.05
C SER A 5 -35.50 -12.67 16.70
N CYS A 6 -34.96 -11.45 16.64
CA CYS A 6 -34.58 -10.82 15.38
C CYS A 6 -33.54 -11.70 14.67
N ARG A 7 -33.92 -12.29 13.54
CA ARG A 7 -32.97 -12.97 12.65
C ARG A 7 -32.54 -11.96 11.59
N ILE A 8 -31.27 -11.57 11.62
CA ILE A 8 -30.69 -10.78 10.53
C ILE A 8 -30.80 -11.64 9.26
N PRO A 9 -31.52 -11.19 8.22
CA PRO A 9 -31.65 -11.95 6.99
C PRO A 9 -30.27 -12.09 6.33
N LYS A 10 -29.93 -13.29 5.88
CA LYS A 10 -28.76 -13.49 5.03
C LYS A 10 -29.08 -12.91 3.66
N LEU A 11 -28.59 -11.69 3.40
CA LEU A 11 -28.78 -11.03 2.11
C LEU A 11 -27.94 -11.75 1.04
N ASN A 12 -28.62 -12.23 0.01
CA ASN A 12 -27.98 -12.79 -1.18
C ASN A 12 -27.59 -11.63 -2.10
N ILE A 13 -26.32 -11.53 -2.50
CA ILE A 13 -25.82 -10.46 -3.38
C ILE A 13 -26.54 -10.42 -4.75
N ASN A 14 -27.13 -11.54 -5.17
CA ASN A 14 -27.94 -11.65 -6.40
C ASN A 14 -29.45 -11.50 -6.14
N GLY A 15 -29.86 -11.24 -4.90
CA GLY A 15 -31.26 -11.07 -4.52
C GLY A 15 -31.81 -9.75 -5.04
N SER A 16 -33.03 -9.77 -5.59
CA SER A 16 -33.69 -8.59 -6.17
C SER A 16 -33.79 -7.40 -5.22
N GLU A 17 -33.76 -7.64 -3.91
CA GLU A 17 -33.76 -6.61 -2.87
C GLU A 17 -32.45 -5.81 -2.79
N VAL A 18 -31.31 -6.38 -3.21
CA VAL A 18 -29.98 -5.74 -3.07
C VAL A 18 -29.26 -5.51 -4.40
N THR A 19 -29.60 -6.24 -5.47
CA THR A 19 -28.94 -6.13 -6.78
C THR A 19 -29.00 -4.72 -7.34
N GLY A 20 -30.08 -3.96 -7.07
CA GLY A 20 -30.21 -2.56 -7.51
C GLY A 20 -29.26 -1.58 -6.83
N PHE A 21 -28.61 -1.96 -5.73
CA PHE A 21 -27.62 -1.13 -5.03
C PHE A 21 -26.18 -1.39 -5.48
N PHE A 22 -25.93 -2.52 -6.15
CA PHE A 22 -24.62 -2.85 -6.69
C PHE A 22 -24.54 -2.38 -8.15
N HIS A 23 -23.64 -1.44 -8.42
CA HIS A 23 -23.29 -1.04 -9.77
C HIS A 23 -21.86 -1.50 -10.06
N HIS A 24 -21.60 -1.80 -11.34
CA HIS A 24 -20.24 -2.05 -11.77
C HIS A 24 -19.42 -0.79 -11.57
N VAL A 25 -18.29 -0.93 -10.88
CA VAL A 25 -17.26 0.11 -10.77
C VAL A 25 -16.02 -0.43 -11.45
N ASP A 26 -15.42 0.39 -12.30
CA ASP A 26 -14.14 0.04 -12.90
C ASP A 26 -13.09 -0.13 -11.79
N ALA A 27 -12.12 -1.02 -12.02
CA ALA A 27 -11.00 -1.18 -11.11
C ALA A 27 -10.31 0.17 -10.91
N LEU A 28 -9.95 0.48 -9.66
CA LEU A 28 -9.23 1.71 -9.34
C LEU A 28 -7.82 1.59 -9.95
N ASP A 29 -7.54 2.40 -10.97
CA ASP A 29 -6.19 2.54 -11.50
C ASP A 29 -5.43 3.56 -10.64
N CYS A 30 -4.79 3.07 -9.57
CA CYS A 30 -4.00 3.88 -8.64
C CYS A 30 -2.82 4.61 -9.31
N GLY A 31 -2.36 4.12 -10.48
CA GLY A 31 -1.25 4.66 -11.25
C GLY A 31 -1.67 5.57 -12.40
N LYS A 32 -2.97 5.81 -12.59
CA LYS A 32 -3.47 6.62 -13.71
C LYS A 32 -2.88 8.02 -13.67
N ASN A 33 -2.09 8.36 -14.70
CA ASN A 33 -1.38 9.64 -14.86
C ASN A 33 -0.26 9.90 -13.84
N LYS A 34 0.22 8.89 -13.12
CA LYS A 34 1.41 9.00 -12.27
C LYS A 34 2.56 8.25 -12.90
N GLU A 35 3.77 8.67 -12.55
CA GLU A 35 4.94 7.87 -12.84
C GLU A 35 4.81 6.50 -12.15
N LYS A 36 5.46 5.48 -12.73
CA LYS A 36 5.56 4.17 -12.08
C LYS A 36 6.27 4.32 -10.73
N GLU A 37 5.97 3.42 -9.81
CA GLU A 37 6.63 3.41 -8.50
C GLU A 37 8.15 3.28 -8.65
N TRP A 38 8.88 4.17 -7.96
CA TRP A 38 10.35 4.19 -7.98
C TRP A 38 10.97 3.02 -7.24
N ALA A 39 10.29 2.48 -6.23
CA ALA A 39 10.74 1.34 -5.47
C ALA A 39 9.56 0.48 -5.01
N TYR A 40 9.80 -0.83 -4.90
CA TYR A 40 8.79 -1.83 -4.53
C TYR A 40 9.45 -2.98 -3.75
N VAL A 41 8.65 -3.86 -3.17
CA VAL A 41 9.10 -5.13 -2.59
C VAL A 41 8.85 -6.23 -3.60
N ASP A 42 9.90 -6.97 -3.97
CA ASP A 42 9.79 -8.04 -4.96
C ASP A 42 9.11 -9.31 -4.39
N GLU A 43 8.90 -10.31 -5.25
CA GLU A 43 8.28 -11.59 -4.86
C GLU A 43 9.07 -12.37 -3.80
N LYS A 44 10.34 -12.01 -3.56
CA LYS A 44 11.22 -12.61 -2.55
C LYS A 44 11.24 -11.82 -1.26
N GLY A 45 10.47 -10.73 -1.16
CA GLY A 45 10.45 -9.85 0.00
C GLY A 45 11.64 -8.88 0.06
N LEU A 46 12.33 -8.65 -1.05
CA LEU A 46 13.48 -7.76 -1.11
C LEU A 46 13.08 -6.39 -1.65
N PHE A 47 13.54 -5.34 -0.97
CA PHE A 47 13.42 -3.97 -1.44
C PHE A 47 14.14 -3.83 -2.78
N THR A 48 13.45 -3.27 -3.77
CA THR A 48 13.96 -3.15 -5.13
C THR A 48 13.67 -1.75 -5.68
N ILE A 49 14.69 -1.13 -6.28
CA ILE A 49 14.53 0.14 -6.98
C ILE A 49 14.26 -0.17 -8.46
N SER A 50 13.25 0.49 -9.03
CA SER A 50 12.83 0.33 -10.41
C SER A 50 13.93 0.75 -11.38
N SER A 51 14.26 -0.13 -12.32
CA SER A 51 15.22 0.20 -13.38
C SER A 51 14.71 1.32 -14.31
N ASP A 52 13.39 1.51 -14.42
CA ASP A 52 12.83 2.62 -15.17
C ASP A 52 13.11 3.94 -14.45
N ALA A 53 12.89 4.00 -13.13
CA ALA A 53 13.16 5.19 -12.33
C ALA A 53 14.65 5.57 -12.36
N ILE A 54 15.56 4.60 -12.26
CA ILE A 54 17.02 4.86 -12.36
C ILE A 54 17.38 5.48 -13.73
N LYS A 55 16.73 5.05 -14.81
CA LYS A 55 17.00 5.61 -16.15
C LYS A 55 16.51 7.04 -16.30
N LEU A 56 15.41 7.40 -15.63
CA LEU A 56 14.84 8.75 -15.68
C LEU A 56 15.55 9.71 -14.72
N HIS A 57 15.78 9.28 -13.47
CA HIS A 57 16.17 10.13 -12.36
C HIS A 57 17.64 9.96 -11.90
N GLY A 58 18.39 9.06 -12.54
CA GLY A 58 19.81 8.81 -12.20
C GLY A 58 19.98 7.89 -10.99
N ASP A 59 21.05 8.08 -10.22
CA ASP A 59 21.28 7.31 -8.99
C ASP A 59 20.21 7.67 -7.95
N ILE A 60 19.46 6.66 -7.49
CA ILE A 60 18.36 6.86 -6.54
C ILE A 60 18.82 6.46 -5.15
N LYS A 61 18.69 7.39 -4.21
CA LYS A 61 19.00 7.17 -2.79
C LYS A 61 17.70 7.09 -2.01
N CYS A 62 17.49 5.97 -1.33
CA CYS A 62 16.30 5.75 -0.52
C CYS A 62 16.63 5.63 0.97
N THR A 63 15.69 6.07 1.78
CA THR A 63 15.65 5.83 3.22
C THR A 63 14.34 5.14 3.61
N VAL A 64 14.39 4.35 4.67
CA VAL A 64 13.24 3.63 5.21
C VAL A 64 13.08 3.96 6.69
N ALA A 65 11.85 4.22 7.12
CA ALA A 65 11.47 4.31 8.52
C ALA A 65 10.36 3.30 8.79
N TYR A 66 10.65 2.28 9.58
CA TYR A 66 9.64 1.33 10.03
C TYR A 66 8.72 1.98 11.05
N PHE A 67 7.46 1.55 11.10
CA PHE A 67 6.54 2.05 12.11
C PHE A 67 5.67 0.96 12.69
N GLU A 68 5.26 1.16 13.94
CA GLU A 68 4.33 0.29 14.63
C GLU A 68 3.17 1.11 15.18
N ARG A 69 1.99 0.52 15.20
CA ARG A 69 0.82 1.14 15.79
C ARG A 69 1.00 1.16 17.31
N PHE A 70 1.08 2.35 17.90
CA PHE A 70 1.13 2.50 19.34
C PHE A 70 -0.29 2.49 19.94
N ASN A 71 -1.25 3.15 19.28
CA ASN A 71 -2.67 3.10 19.59
C ASN A 71 -3.52 3.54 18.39
N ASP A 72 -4.83 3.72 18.59
CA ASP A 72 -5.79 4.10 17.54
C ASP A 72 -5.46 5.42 16.83
N ASN A 73 -4.74 6.32 17.50
CA ASN A 73 -4.48 7.67 17.00
C ASN A 73 -2.98 8.00 16.89
N LYS A 74 -2.08 7.06 17.22
CA LYS A 74 -0.64 7.29 17.26
C LYS A 74 0.14 6.13 16.66
N LEU A 75 1.09 6.48 15.80
CA LEU A 75 2.13 5.59 15.31
C LEU A 75 3.44 5.91 16.03
N LYS A 76 4.21 4.87 16.33
CA LYS A 76 5.61 5.00 16.70
C LYS A 76 6.44 4.72 15.46
N ILE A 77 7.10 5.76 14.97
CA ILE A 77 7.93 5.71 13.78
C ILE A 77 9.39 5.62 14.23
N ASP A 78 10.10 4.62 13.73
CA ASP A 78 11.52 4.42 13.97
C ASP A 78 12.34 5.46 13.18
N ARG A 79 13.66 5.53 13.41
CA ARG A 79 14.53 6.44 12.68
C ARG A 79 14.59 6.06 11.20
N GLN A 80 14.66 7.05 10.32
CA GLN A 80 15.01 6.83 8.91
C GLN A 80 16.44 6.28 8.82
N ILE A 81 16.59 5.17 8.11
CA ILE A 81 17.88 4.56 7.81
C ILE A 81 18.04 4.39 6.29
N PRO A 82 19.26 4.49 5.74
CA PRO A 82 19.49 4.19 4.33
C PRO A 82 19.09 2.75 3.99
N ILE A 83 18.48 2.55 2.82
CA ILE A 83 18.16 1.22 2.28
C ILE A 83 18.59 1.14 0.81
N THR A 84 19.12 -0.01 0.40
CA THR A 84 19.56 -0.26 -0.98
C THR A 84 18.80 -1.42 -1.58
N SER A 85 18.72 -1.45 -2.91
CA SER A 85 18.12 -2.58 -3.65
C SER A 85 18.75 -3.91 -3.23
N GLY A 86 17.92 -4.95 -3.08
CA GLY A 86 18.30 -6.27 -2.55
C GLY A 86 18.25 -6.39 -1.03
N SER A 87 18.02 -5.30 -0.28
CA SER A 87 17.90 -5.37 1.18
C SER A 87 16.58 -6.02 1.60
N PRO A 88 16.57 -6.92 2.60
CA PRO A 88 15.33 -7.46 3.13
C PRO A 88 14.56 -6.42 3.94
N MET A 89 13.24 -6.45 3.85
CA MET A 89 12.38 -5.65 4.73
C MET A 89 12.32 -6.28 6.13
N ILE A 90 12.58 -5.48 7.17
CA ILE A 90 12.65 -5.97 8.55
C ILE A 90 11.25 -6.05 9.22
N LYS A 91 10.30 -5.20 8.79
CA LYS A 91 8.90 -5.21 9.23
C LYS A 91 7.97 -5.00 8.04
N ASP A 92 6.70 -5.36 8.23
CA ASP A 92 5.66 -5.28 7.20
C ASP A 92 5.25 -3.84 6.84
N TYR A 93 5.46 -2.91 7.77
CA TYR A 93 5.04 -1.52 7.64
C TYR A 93 6.22 -0.57 7.74
N ALA A 94 6.39 0.23 6.70
CA ALA A 94 7.42 1.24 6.61
C ALA A 94 6.99 2.42 5.74
N VAL A 95 7.62 3.56 5.97
CA VAL A 95 7.62 4.70 5.05
C VAL A 95 8.96 4.67 4.33
N VAL A 96 8.92 4.73 3.00
CA VAL A 96 10.11 4.82 2.15
C VAL A 96 10.11 6.19 1.49
N GLU A 97 11.26 6.85 1.53
CA GLU A 97 11.49 8.11 0.83
C GLU A 97 12.71 7.94 -0.09
N CYS A 98 12.53 8.16 -1.38
CA CYS A 98 13.57 8.08 -2.38
C CYS A 98 13.86 9.47 -2.96
N THR A 99 15.08 9.70 -3.42
CA THR A 99 15.47 10.94 -4.10
C THR A 99 16.45 10.61 -5.21
N GLY A 100 16.19 11.11 -6.41
CA GLY A 100 17.05 10.97 -7.59
C GLY A 100 18.18 12.00 -7.63
N ASP A 101 19.10 11.86 -8.58
CA ASP A 101 20.18 12.83 -8.82
C ASP A 101 19.64 14.19 -9.29
N ASP A 102 18.47 14.17 -9.95
CA ASP A 102 17.71 15.34 -10.38
C ASP A 102 16.98 16.07 -9.23
N GLN A 103 17.12 15.58 -7.99
CA GLN A 103 16.46 16.08 -6.78
C GLN A 103 14.94 15.86 -6.74
N GLU A 104 14.38 15.04 -7.65
CA GLU A 104 12.98 14.63 -7.59
C GLU A 104 12.77 13.49 -6.57
N LYS A 105 11.52 13.26 -6.15
CA LYS A 105 11.13 12.32 -5.09
C LYS A 105 9.90 11.49 -5.45
#